data_AF-A0A944MKY0-F1
#
_entry.id   AF-A0A944MKY0-F1
#
_cell.length_a   1.000
_cell.length_b   1.000
_cell.length_c   1.000
_cell.angle_alpha   90.00
_cell.angle_beta   90.00
_cell.angle_gamma   90.00
#
_symmetry.space_group_name_H-M   'P 1'
#
loop_
_entity.id
_entity.type
_entity.pdbx_description
1 polymer ?
#
loop_
_entity_poly.entity_id
_entity_poly.type
_entity_poly.pdbx_seq_one_letter_code
_entity_poly.pdbx_strand_id
1 'polypeptide(L)'
;MVILIASLAAIIAIFTPFWGLIFTLIYSEKCQNKKYLFYTVFSGIAITFFLLKMVDFIGIFDVIFGVGIISFFYSKTLHEKFDYMNAILVIYFANIIKAIVKFFFFEEKFVQLFESAMQNSQAIIATYLEKNLEKFALMTEMIEKTTTFFIKHHLGIEVALMTVAAYIASLLISRKSPIKWKHNVARFPFFMVYFLIAGLMLILLSNYRIIGTNLLIALAPIFLIQGSTILDFFWGNFFRKSKFLQVILIFSIVFNYYVLLLVMIVGLIDFWFDIRKLKNNGGINENNLSK
;
A
#
# COMPACT_ATOMS: atom_id res chain seq x y z
N MET A 1 15.65 -15.60 19.75
CA MET A 1 15.15 -15.43 18.36
C MET A 1 14.10 -14.33 18.24
N VAL A 2 12.96 -14.36 18.95
CA VAL A 2 11.89 -13.33 18.84
C VAL A 2 12.40 -11.91 19.08
N ILE A 3 13.22 -11.70 20.11
CA ILE A 3 13.81 -10.38 20.43
C ILE A 3 14.58 -9.82 19.23
N LEU A 4 15.53 -10.60 18.69
CA LEU A 4 16.35 -10.18 17.54
C LEU A 4 15.51 -9.84 16.30
N ILE A 5 14.47 -10.63 16.02
CA ILE A 5 13.58 -10.38 14.87
C ILE A 5 12.75 -9.11 15.10
N ALA A 6 12.23 -8.89 16.30
CA ALA A 6 11.51 -7.67 16.67
C ALA A 6 12.41 -6.43 16.58
N SER A 7 13.68 -6.57 17.01
CA SER A 7 14.69 -5.52 16.86
C SER A 7 14.93 -5.16 15.41
N LEU A 8 15.15 -6.17 14.57
CA LEU A 8 15.37 -5.95 13.15
C LEU A 8 14.14 -5.33 12.47
N ALA A 9 12.93 -5.76 12.84
CA ALA A 9 11.69 -5.20 12.35
C ALA A 9 11.56 -3.70 12.69
N ALA A 10 11.87 -3.31 13.94
CA ALA A 10 11.85 -1.91 14.37
C ALA A 10 12.89 -1.07 13.61
N ILE A 11 14.12 -1.58 13.47
CA ILE A 11 15.19 -0.90 12.73
C ILE A 11 14.77 -0.68 11.27
N ILE A 12 14.28 -1.71 10.58
CA ILE A 12 13.80 -1.57 9.19
C ILE A 12 12.66 -0.56 9.10
N ALA A 13 11.72 -0.58 10.04
CA ALA A 13 10.60 0.37 10.07
C ALA A 13 11.05 1.82 10.26
N ILE A 14 12.10 2.06 11.05
CA ILE A 14 12.70 3.38 11.23
C ILE A 14 13.31 3.89 9.92
N PHE A 15 14.04 3.05 9.19
CA PHE A 15 14.60 3.44 7.90
C PHE A 15 13.53 3.64 6.82
N THR A 16 12.51 2.79 6.83
CA THR A 16 11.46 2.78 5.80
C THR A 16 10.20 2.10 6.32
N PRO A 17 9.15 2.87 6.65
CA PRO A 17 7.90 2.33 7.15
C PRO A 17 7.24 1.31 6.22
N PHE A 18 7.39 1.45 4.90
CA PHE A 18 6.86 0.51 3.90
C PHE A 18 7.47 -0.90 4.06
N TRP A 19 8.80 -1.01 4.03
CA TRP A 19 9.48 -2.29 4.21
C TRP A 19 9.36 -2.79 5.64
N GLY A 20 9.33 -1.87 6.61
CA GLY A 20 9.05 -2.15 8.00
C GLY A 20 7.72 -2.86 8.18
N LEU A 21 6.65 -2.37 7.55
CA LEU A 21 5.33 -3.00 7.61
C LEU A 21 5.34 -4.40 7.00
N ILE A 22 5.91 -4.57 5.81
CA ILE A 22 6.01 -5.90 5.16
C ILE A 22 6.73 -6.88 6.07
N PHE A 23 7.90 -6.49 6.59
CA PHE A 23 8.72 -7.33 7.44
C PHE A 23 8.01 -7.66 8.76
N THR A 24 7.43 -6.65 9.41
CA THR A 24 6.72 -6.80 10.69
C THR A 24 5.53 -7.74 10.56
N LEU A 25 4.72 -7.61 9.50
CA LEU A 25 3.58 -8.50 9.24
C LEU A 25 4.01 -9.96 9.03
N ILE A 26 5.06 -10.20 8.23
CA ILE A 26 5.54 -11.56 7.95
C ILE A 26 6.08 -12.24 9.21
N TYR A 27 6.81 -11.51 10.04
CA TYR A 27 7.51 -12.08 11.19
C TYR A 27 6.68 -12.09 12.47
N SER A 28 5.74 -11.16 12.64
CA SER A 28 4.75 -11.23 13.72
C SER A 28 3.90 -12.50 13.62
N GLU A 29 3.48 -12.87 12.39
CA GLU A 29 2.78 -14.13 12.12
C GLU A 29 3.59 -15.36 12.56
N LYS A 30 4.90 -15.39 12.24
CA LYS A 30 5.79 -16.49 12.67
C LYS A 30 5.94 -16.54 14.19
N CYS A 31 5.81 -15.40 14.86
CA CYS A 31 5.99 -15.26 16.30
C CYS A 31 4.65 -15.24 17.05
N GLN A 32 3.56 -15.77 16.47
CA GLN A 32 2.20 -15.59 16.99
C GLN A 32 2.04 -15.98 18.46
N ASN A 33 2.65 -17.09 18.90
CA ASN A 33 2.60 -17.54 20.29
C ASN A 33 3.27 -16.56 21.28
N LYS A 34 4.14 -15.67 20.79
CA LYS A 34 4.87 -14.65 21.56
C LYS A 34 4.63 -13.24 21.01
N LYS A 35 3.45 -12.99 20.42
CA LYS A 35 3.13 -11.70 19.76
C LYS A 35 3.30 -10.49 20.68
N TYR A 36 2.87 -10.57 21.94
CA TYR A 36 3.01 -9.47 22.89
C TYR A 36 4.48 -9.11 23.14
N LEU A 37 5.33 -10.12 23.36
CA LEU A 37 6.78 -9.93 23.50
C LEU A 37 7.38 -9.28 22.25
N PHE A 38 6.98 -9.73 21.05
CA PHE A 38 7.44 -9.14 19.79
C PHE A 38 7.12 -7.64 19.71
N TYR A 39 5.87 -7.25 19.98
CA TYR A 39 5.45 -5.84 19.89
C TYR A 39 6.01 -4.96 21.01
N THR A 40 6.21 -5.50 22.21
CA THR A 40 6.88 -4.78 23.30
C THR A 40 8.34 -4.49 22.96
N VAL A 41 9.08 -5.49 22.45
CA VAL A 41 10.48 -5.29 22.03
C VAL A 41 10.57 -4.32 20.84
N PHE A 42 9.69 -4.46 19.86
CA PHE A 42 9.60 -3.54 18.72
C PHE A 42 9.42 -2.10 19.18
N SER A 43 8.43 -1.86 20.05
CA SER A 43 8.11 -0.52 20.56
C SER A 43 9.24 0.04 21.42
N GLY A 44 9.85 -0.78 22.27
CA GLY A 44 10.99 -0.38 23.09
C GLY A 44 12.18 0.09 22.26
N ILE A 45 12.46 -0.58 21.15
CA ILE A 45 13.57 -0.19 20.25
C ILE A 45 13.26 1.09 19.50
N ALA A 46 12.04 1.23 18.99
CA ALA A 46 11.60 2.47 18.36
C ALA A 46 11.70 3.67 19.33
N ILE A 47 11.25 3.51 20.57
CA ILE A 47 11.36 4.53 21.63
C ILE A 47 12.82 4.85 21.94
N THR A 48 13.70 3.85 22.05
CA THR A 48 15.13 4.08 22.27
C THR A 48 15.75 4.95 21.16
N PHE A 49 15.44 4.67 19.88
CA PHE A 49 15.92 5.49 18.76
C PHE A 49 15.41 6.94 18.81
N PHE A 50 14.17 7.14 19.26
CA PHE A 50 13.62 8.47 19.51
C PHE A 50 14.34 9.19 20.65
N LEU A 51 14.59 8.50 21.79
CA LEU A 51 15.33 9.07 22.93
C LEU A 51 16.77 9.42 22.58
N LEU A 52 17.41 8.64 21.70
CA LEU A 52 18.74 8.92 21.14
C LEU A 52 18.73 10.03 20.07
N LYS A 53 17.58 10.66 19.80
CA LYS A 53 17.39 11.71 18.77
C LYS A 53 17.78 11.27 17.35
N MET A 54 17.79 9.97 17.08
CA MET A 54 18.05 9.43 15.74
C MET A 54 16.81 9.50 14.84
N VAL A 55 15.63 9.63 15.46
CA VAL A 55 14.33 9.71 14.77
C VAL A 55 13.56 10.87 15.37
N ASP A 56 12.91 11.65 14.52
CA ASP A 56 12.09 12.78 14.93
C ASP A 56 10.68 12.33 15.37
N PHE A 57 9.87 13.29 15.83
CA PHE A 57 8.52 12.98 16.31
C PHE A 57 7.59 12.43 15.22
N ILE A 58 7.74 12.86 13.96
CA ILE A 58 6.95 12.32 12.84
C ILE A 58 7.37 10.87 12.56
N GLY A 59 8.68 10.62 12.49
CA GLY A 59 9.23 9.29 12.27
C GLY A 59 8.81 8.28 13.33
N ILE A 60 8.87 8.64 14.62
CA ILE A 60 8.43 7.71 15.69
C ILE A 60 6.93 7.45 15.63
N PHE A 61 6.12 8.47 15.28
CA PHE A 61 4.69 8.30 15.08
C PHE A 61 4.41 7.31 13.94
N ASP A 62 5.10 7.46 12.80
CA ASP A 62 4.97 6.55 11.65
C ASP A 62 5.41 5.12 11.98
N VAL A 63 6.44 4.94 12.81
CA VAL A 63 6.91 3.60 13.22
C VAL A 63 5.95 2.95 14.22
N ILE A 64 5.58 3.64 15.29
CA ILE A 64 4.74 3.07 16.35
C ILE A 64 3.31 2.86 15.85
N PHE A 65 2.68 3.90 15.29
CA PHE A 65 1.31 3.79 14.80
C PHE A 65 1.26 3.14 13.43
N GLY A 66 2.04 3.65 12.47
CA GLY A 66 2.00 3.21 11.07
C GLY A 66 2.46 1.77 10.84
N VAL A 67 3.37 1.25 11.68
CA VAL A 67 3.88 -0.13 11.57
C VAL A 67 3.47 -0.98 12.76
N GLY A 68 3.80 -0.57 13.98
CA GLY A 68 3.58 -1.37 15.19
C GLY A 68 2.11 -1.70 15.45
N ILE A 69 1.30 -0.68 15.76
CA ILE A 69 -0.12 -0.84 16.13
C ILE A 69 -0.93 -1.42 14.96
N ILE A 70 -0.71 -0.90 13.74
CA ILE A 70 -1.44 -1.36 12.56
C ILE A 70 -1.16 -2.83 12.24
N SER A 71 0.10 -3.27 12.33
CA SER A 71 0.41 -4.69 12.10
C SER A 71 -0.15 -5.60 13.20
N PHE A 72 -0.24 -5.12 14.44
CA PHE A 72 -0.88 -5.87 15.54
C PHE A 72 -2.36 -6.11 15.24
N PHE A 73 -3.10 -5.07 14.82
CA PHE A 73 -4.51 -5.20 14.46
C PHE A 73 -4.73 -6.07 13.23
N TYR A 74 -3.84 -6.02 12.24
CA TYR A 74 -3.85 -6.93 11.11
C TYR A 74 -3.73 -8.39 11.57
N SER A 75 -2.70 -8.70 12.38
CA SER A 75 -2.45 -10.08 12.83
C SER A 75 -3.62 -10.61 13.67
N LYS A 76 -4.17 -9.76 14.56
CA LYS A 76 -5.38 -10.08 15.31
C LYS A 76 -6.55 -10.42 14.39
N THR A 77 -6.84 -9.55 13.41
CA THR A 77 -7.96 -9.74 12.48
C THR A 77 -7.79 -10.98 11.62
N LEU A 78 -6.57 -11.24 11.13
CA LEU A 78 -6.28 -12.41 10.30
C LEU A 78 -6.55 -13.72 11.07
N HIS A 79 -6.17 -13.78 12.35
CA HIS A 79 -6.39 -14.98 13.17
C HIS A 79 -7.82 -15.12 13.71
N GLU A 80 -8.56 -14.03 13.90
CA GLU A 80 -9.95 -14.09 14.36
C GLU A 80 -10.93 -14.39 13.22
N LYS A 81 -10.70 -13.82 12.03
CA LYS A 81 -11.62 -13.93 10.88
C LYS A 81 -11.16 -14.90 9.80
N PHE A 82 -9.90 -15.36 9.84
CA PHE A 82 -9.29 -16.19 8.78
C PHE A 82 -9.40 -15.59 7.37
N ASP A 83 -9.43 -14.25 7.29
CA ASP A 83 -9.68 -13.52 6.05
C ASP A 83 -8.68 -12.37 5.84
N TYR A 84 -7.86 -12.52 4.80
CA TYR A 84 -6.87 -11.55 4.37
C TYR A 84 -7.48 -10.24 3.87
N MET A 85 -8.67 -10.27 3.25
CA MET A 85 -9.30 -9.05 2.74
C MET A 85 -9.71 -8.14 3.89
N ASN A 86 -10.34 -8.71 4.91
CA ASN A 86 -10.68 -8.00 6.14
C ASN A 86 -9.42 -7.48 6.87
N ALA A 87 -8.34 -8.27 6.93
CA ALA A 87 -7.10 -7.82 7.55
C ALA A 87 -6.46 -6.64 6.79
N ILE A 88 -6.46 -6.66 5.45
CA ILE A 88 -6.00 -5.53 4.61
C ILE A 88 -6.90 -4.30 4.82
N LEU A 89 -8.22 -4.46 4.92
CA LEU A 89 -9.13 -3.34 5.20
C LEU A 89 -8.86 -2.66 6.53
N VAL A 90 -8.51 -3.42 7.56
CA VAL A 90 -8.13 -2.86 8.86
C VAL A 90 -6.88 -1.97 8.71
N ILE A 91 -5.89 -2.41 7.94
CA ILE A 91 -4.71 -1.58 7.64
C ILE A 91 -5.10 -0.33 6.85
N TYR A 92 -5.94 -0.48 5.83
CA TYR A 92 -6.41 0.62 4.98
C TYR A 92 -7.07 1.72 5.81
N PHE A 93 -8.08 1.37 6.61
CA PHE A 93 -8.80 2.34 7.43
C PHE A 93 -7.95 2.92 8.58
N ALA A 94 -7.10 2.11 9.21
CA ALA A 94 -6.20 2.62 10.23
C ALA A 94 -5.20 3.63 9.66
N ASN A 95 -4.73 3.44 8.42
CA ASN A 95 -3.87 4.42 7.76
C ASN A 95 -4.63 5.68 7.35
N ILE A 96 -5.92 5.61 6.99
CA ILE A 96 -6.74 6.81 6.78
C ILE A 96 -6.82 7.63 8.08
N ILE A 97 -7.13 6.97 9.21
CA ILE A 97 -7.19 7.64 10.52
C ILE A 97 -5.83 8.27 10.86
N LYS A 98 -4.75 7.53 10.66
CA LYS A 98 -3.39 8.02 10.88
C LYS A 98 -3.06 9.24 9.99
N ALA A 99 -3.41 9.19 8.71
CA ALA A 99 -3.18 10.30 7.79
C ALA A 99 -3.95 11.56 8.22
N ILE A 100 -5.21 11.40 8.65
CA ILE A 100 -6.00 12.51 9.22
C ILE A 100 -5.32 13.09 10.47
N VAL A 101 -4.83 12.23 11.38
CA VAL A 101 -4.07 12.70 12.54
C VAL A 101 -2.81 13.46 12.11
N LYS A 102 -2.05 12.97 11.13
CA LYS A 102 -0.85 13.68 10.65
C LYS A 102 -1.17 15.05 10.07
N PHE A 103 -2.25 15.15 9.30
CA PHE A 103 -2.71 16.41 8.75
C PHE A 103 -2.99 17.46 9.84
N PHE A 104 -3.64 17.06 10.95
CA PHE A 104 -3.96 18.01 12.01
C PHE A 104 -2.77 18.38 12.91
N PHE A 105 -1.81 17.47 13.10
CA PHE A 105 -0.74 17.66 14.09
C PHE A 105 0.64 17.96 13.50
N PHE A 106 0.91 17.58 12.23
CA PHE A 106 2.26 17.59 11.66
C PHE A 106 2.38 18.19 10.26
N GLU A 107 1.32 18.74 9.67
CA GLU A 107 1.33 19.24 8.29
C GLU A 107 2.42 20.29 8.06
N GLU A 108 2.50 21.31 8.91
CA GLU A 108 3.49 22.39 8.75
C GLU A 108 4.92 21.85 8.74
N LYS A 109 5.24 20.94 9.68
CA LYS A 109 6.56 20.34 9.77
C LYS A 109 6.84 19.42 8.58
N PHE A 110 5.83 18.72 8.07
CA PHE A 110 5.95 17.89 6.88
C PHE A 110 6.26 18.74 5.63
N VAL A 111 5.53 19.84 5.44
CA VAL A 111 5.76 20.79 4.34
C VAL A 111 7.19 21.34 4.39
N GLN A 112 7.64 21.80 5.58
CA GLN A 112 9.01 22.30 5.78
C GLN A 112 10.09 21.28 5.42
N LEU A 113 9.89 20.00 5.76
CA LEU A 113 10.81 18.92 5.41
C LEU A 113 10.93 18.75 3.89
N PHE A 114 9.82 18.77 3.17
CA PHE A 114 9.80 18.63 1.71
C PHE A 114 10.38 19.86 1.01
N GLU A 115 10.08 21.07 1.47
CA GLU A 115 10.67 22.31 0.95
C GLU A 115 12.18 22.35 1.16
N SER A 116 12.65 21.93 2.34
CA SER A 116 14.09 21.83 2.63
C SER A 116 14.77 20.79 1.72
N ALA A 117 14.13 19.64 1.50
CA ALA A 117 14.64 18.63 0.58
C ALA A 117 14.70 19.14 -0.87
N MET A 118 13.71 19.93 -1.29
CA MET A 118 13.68 20.58 -2.60
C MET A 118 14.83 21.57 -2.77
N GLN A 119 15.05 22.46 -1.81
CA GLN A 119 16.14 23.43 -1.81
C GLN A 119 17.51 22.74 -1.89
N ASN A 120 17.71 21.70 -1.09
CA ASN A 120 18.93 20.90 -1.12
C ASN A 120 19.15 20.23 -2.50
N SER A 121 18.09 19.70 -3.12
CA SER A 121 18.16 19.08 -4.44
C SER A 121 18.52 20.10 -5.53
N GLN A 122 17.95 21.30 -5.47
CA GLN A 122 18.25 22.39 -6.41
C GLN A 122 19.70 22.86 -6.26
N ALA A 123 20.21 23.00 -5.03
CA ALA A 123 21.60 23.39 -4.78
C ALA A 123 22.61 22.37 -5.34
N ILE A 124 22.31 21.07 -5.18
CA ILE A 124 23.11 19.98 -5.76
C ILE A 124 23.12 20.09 -7.29
N ILE A 125 21.96 20.29 -7.90
CA ILE A 125 21.85 20.37 -9.36
C ILE A 125 22.54 21.60 -9.93
N ALA A 126 22.46 22.74 -9.23
CA ALA A 126 23.18 23.96 -9.61
C ALA A 126 24.68 23.69 -9.72
N THR A 127 25.23 22.97 -8.73
CA THR A 127 26.66 22.59 -8.70
C THR A 127 27.09 21.76 -9.92
N TYR A 128 26.21 20.92 -10.48
CA TYR A 128 26.55 20.03 -11.59
C TYR A 128 26.17 20.56 -12.99
N LEU A 129 25.24 21.51 -13.08
CA LEU A 129 24.65 21.98 -14.34
C LEU A 129 24.92 23.46 -14.67
N GLU A 130 25.81 24.13 -13.96
CA GLU A 130 26.19 25.55 -14.17
C GLU A 130 26.42 25.93 -15.64
N LYS A 131 26.89 25.00 -16.49
CA LYS A 131 27.19 25.25 -17.91
C LYS A 131 26.02 25.00 -18.87
N ASN A 132 24.91 24.45 -18.43
CA ASN A 132 23.74 24.15 -19.28
C ASN A 132 22.46 24.69 -18.63
N LEU A 133 22.25 26.00 -18.80
CA LEU A 133 21.13 26.76 -18.24
C LEU A 133 19.76 26.17 -18.59
N GLU A 134 19.60 25.63 -19.80
CA GLU A 134 18.35 25.03 -20.25
C GLU A 134 18.03 23.73 -19.50
N LYS A 135 19.02 22.83 -19.36
CA LYS A 135 18.86 21.61 -18.56
C LYS A 135 18.64 21.90 -17.09
N PHE A 136 19.30 22.93 -16.56
CA PHE A 136 19.12 23.38 -15.18
C PHE A 136 17.68 23.86 -14.94
N ALA A 137 17.14 24.71 -15.81
CA ALA A 137 15.78 25.22 -15.71
C ALA A 137 14.74 24.09 -15.76
N LEU A 138 14.89 23.17 -16.73
CA LEU A 138 13.99 22.03 -16.88
C LEU A 138 14.01 21.11 -15.65
N MET A 139 15.19 20.75 -15.12
CA MET A 139 15.27 19.92 -13.92
C MET A 139 14.66 20.60 -12.69
N THR A 140 14.90 21.90 -12.54
CA THR A 140 14.35 22.69 -11.44
C THR A 140 12.82 22.70 -11.48
N GLU A 141 12.24 22.92 -12.67
CA GLU A 141 10.79 22.87 -12.88
C GLU A 141 10.21 21.48 -12.58
N MET A 142 10.89 20.41 -13.02
CA MET A 142 10.45 19.03 -12.71
C MET A 142 10.45 18.76 -11.21
N ILE A 143 11.47 19.23 -10.49
CA ILE A 143 11.60 19.06 -9.04
C ILE A 143 10.51 19.84 -8.32
N GLU A 144 10.24 21.08 -8.72
CA GLU A 144 9.19 21.90 -8.14
C GLU A 144 7.81 21.27 -8.34
N LYS A 145 7.49 20.86 -9.58
CA LYS A 145 6.22 20.18 -9.90
C LYS A 145 6.05 18.89 -9.12
N THR A 146 7.11 18.07 -9.04
CA THR A 146 7.10 16.80 -8.32
C THR A 146 6.92 17.03 -6.83
N THR A 147 7.67 17.97 -6.24
CA THR A 147 7.58 18.32 -4.81
C THR A 147 6.20 18.84 -4.47
N THR A 148 5.66 19.76 -5.28
CA THR A 148 4.31 20.31 -5.10
C THR A 148 3.25 19.20 -5.17
N PHE A 149 3.39 18.25 -6.09
CA PHE A 149 2.51 17.10 -6.19
C PHE A 149 2.58 16.23 -4.92
N PHE A 150 3.78 15.90 -4.44
CA PHE A 150 3.96 15.13 -3.21
C PHE A 150 3.38 15.85 -2.00
N ILE A 151 3.68 17.13 -1.80
CA ILE A 151 3.12 17.92 -0.68
C ILE A 151 1.59 17.86 -0.69
N LYS A 152 0.95 18.13 -1.84
CA LYS A 152 -0.52 18.14 -1.96
C LYS A 152 -1.15 16.77 -1.77
N HIS A 153 -0.43 15.68 -2.08
CA HIS A 153 -1.01 14.34 -2.16
C HIS A 153 -0.38 13.30 -1.22
N HIS A 154 0.47 13.73 -0.28
CA HIS A 154 1.23 12.82 0.57
C HIS A 154 0.34 11.90 1.41
N LEU A 155 -0.79 12.41 1.93
CA LEU A 155 -1.74 11.63 2.74
C LEU A 155 -2.30 10.44 1.94
N GLY A 156 -2.76 10.69 0.72
CA GLY A 156 -3.27 9.64 -0.17
C GLY A 156 -2.18 8.66 -0.56
N ILE A 157 -0.99 9.16 -0.91
CA ILE A 157 0.18 8.34 -1.28
C ILE A 157 0.58 7.42 -0.12
N GLU A 158 0.60 7.93 1.11
CA GLU A 158 0.98 7.16 2.29
C GLU A 158 -0.01 6.01 2.55
N VAL A 159 -1.31 6.28 2.53
CA VAL A 159 -2.35 5.23 2.63
C VAL A 159 -2.19 4.22 1.51
N ALA A 160 -1.92 4.70 0.29
CA ALA A 160 -1.78 3.83 -0.86
C ALA A 160 -0.60 2.85 -0.70
N LEU A 161 0.58 3.38 -0.37
CA LEU A 161 1.80 2.61 -0.16
C LEU A 161 1.65 1.58 0.97
N MET A 162 1.05 1.96 2.09
CA MET A 162 0.85 1.05 3.23
C MET A 162 -0.14 -0.08 2.90
N THR A 163 -1.16 0.20 2.09
CA THR A 163 -2.10 -0.81 1.61
C THR A 163 -1.43 -1.78 0.64
N VAL A 164 -0.55 -1.29 -0.25
CA VAL A 164 0.28 -2.14 -1.11
C VAL A 164 1.23 -3.01 -0.28
N ALA A 165 1.89 -2.44 0.74
CA ALA A 165 2.74 -3.21 1.66
C ALA A 165 1.96 -4.33 2.36
N ALA A 166 0.76 -4.04 2.87
CA ALA A 166 -0.12 -5.04 3.47
C ALA A 166 -0.49 -6.16 2.50
N TYR A 167 -0.82 -5.82 1.26
CA TYR A 167 -1.14 -6.80 0.22
C TYR A 167 0.07 -7.69 -0.12
N ILE A 168 1.24 -7.10 -0.32
CA ILE A 168 2.49 -7.86 -0.57
C ILE A 168 2.79 -8.79 0.61
N ALA A 169 2.67 -8.29 1.84
CA ALA A 169 2.84 -9.11 3.04
C ALA A 169 1.82 -10.26 3.08
N SER A 170 0.55 -10.01 2.77
CA SER A 170 -0.52 -11.02 2.72
C SER A 170 -0.21 -12.13 1.72
N LEU A 171 0.28 -11.77 0.52
CA LEU A 171 0.72 -12.72 -0.50
C LEU A 171 1.89 -13.58 -0.02
N LEU A 172 2.83 -13.01 0.74
CA LEU A 172 3.98 -13.73 1.27
C LEU A 172 3.61 -14.62 2.47
N ILE A 173 2.73 -14.13 3.35
CA ILE A 173 2.24 -14.87 4.52
C ILE A 173 1.42 -16.08 4.08
N SER A 174 0.49 -15.91 3.15
CA SER A 174 -0.41 -16.98 2.68
C SER A 174 0.31 -18.22 2.10
N ARG A 175 1.54 -18.05 1.61
CA ARG A 175 2.37 -19.17 1.15
C ARG A 175 2.84 -20.08 2.29
N LYS A 176 3.07 -19.53 3.48
CA LYS A 176 3.72 -20.21 4.62
C LYS A 176 2.82 -20.38 5.84
N SER A 177 1.77 -19.58 5.96
CA SER A 177 0.81 -19.67 7.08
C SER A 177 -0.12 -20.88 6.92
N PRO A 178 -0.60 -21.45 8.04
CA PRO A 178 -1.71 -22.40 8.02
C PRO A 178 -3.00 -21.78 7.44
N ILE A 179 -3.17 -20.46 7.58
CA ILE A 179 -4.31 -19.74 7.01
C ILE A 179 -4.08 -19.60 5.50
N LYS A 180 -4.84 -20.36 4.71
CA LYS A 180 -4.71 -20.34 3.24
C LYS A 180 -5.55 -19.22 2.64
N TRP A 181 -4.94 -18.45 1.76
CA TRP A 181 -5.65 -17.44 1.00
C TRP A 181 -6.14 -17.98 -0.35
N LYS A 182 -7.45 -18.04 -0.53
CA LYS A 182 -8.06 -18.26 -1.86
C LYS A 182 -8.15 -16.94 -2.62
N HIS A 183 -7.00 -16.44 -3.04
CA HIS A 183 -6.85 -15.11 -3.66
C HIS A 183 -7.77 -14.92 -4.89
N ASN A 184 -7.89 -15.93 -5.75
CA ASN A 184 -8.75 -15.90 -6.94
C ASN A 184 -10.25 -15.67 -6.67
N VAL A 185 -10.75 -15.93 -5.46
CA VAL A 185 -12.16 -15.69 -5.10
C VAL A 185 -12.31 -14.56 -4.07
N ALA A 186 -11.21 -13.95 -3.64
CA ALA A 186 -11.23 -12.86 -2.68
C ALA A 186 -11.94 -11.62 -3.24
N ARG A 187 -12.70 -10.92 -2.39
CA ARG A 187 -13.44 -9.71 -2.75
C ARG A 187 -13.46 -8.72 -1.61
N PHE A 188 -13.30 -7.45 -1.94
CA PHE A 188 -13.62 -6.37 -1.03
C PHE A 188 -15.14 -6.10 -0.99
N PRO A 189 -15.63 -5.52 0.10
CA PRO A 189 -17.05 -5.17 0.26
C PRO A 189 -17.46 -4.03 -0.68
N PHE A 190 -18.71 -4.10 -1.17
CA PHE A 190 -19.25 -3.18 -2.17
C PHE A 190 -19.22 -1.70 -1.76
N PHE A 191 -19.25 -1.39 -0.45
CA PHE A 191 -19.24 0.00 0.02
C PHE A 191 -18.00 0.79 -0.45
N MET A 192 -16.92 0.13 -0.87
CA MET A 192 -15.74 0.78 -1.44
C MET A 192 -16.04 1.62 -2.68
N VAL A 193 -17.07 1.24 -3.43
CA VAL A 193 -17.53 2.01 -4.60
C VAL A 193 -18.09 3.37 -4.18
N TYR A 194 -18.71 3.49 -3.01
CA TYR A 194 -19.22 4.79 -2.54
C TYR A 194 -18.09 5.78 -2.25
N PHE A 195 -16.95 5.31 -1.72
CA PHE A 195 -15.78 6.16 -1.55
C PHE A 195 -15.19 6.62 -2.89
N LEU A 196 -15.22 5.77 -3.91
CA LEU A 196 -14.81 6.16 -5.27
C LEU A 196 -15.72 7.24 -5.84
N ILE A 197 -17.04 7.06 -5.74
CA ILE A 197 -18.03 8.04 -6.21
C ILE A 197 -17.82 9.38 -5.48
N ALA A 198 -17.64 9.34 -4.16
CA ALA A 198 -17.36 10.53 -3.36
C ALA A 198 -16.06 11.23 -3.81
N GLY A 199 -14.97 10.47 -4.03
CA GLY A 199 -13.71 11.03 -4.51
C GLY A 199 -13.84 11.70 -5.88
N LEU A 200 -14.54 11.07 -6.82
CA LEU A 200 -14.81 11.64 -8.14
C LEU A 200 -15.66 12.90 -8.06
N MET A 201 -16.70 12.91 -7.23
CA MET A 201 -17.53 14.11 -7.00
C MET A 201 -16.71 15.26 -6.41
N LEU A 202 -15.83 14.99 -5.43
CA LEU A 202 -14.97 16.01 -4.82
C LEU A 202 -13.97 16.61 -5.82
N ILE A 203 -13.49 15.84 -6.81
CA ILE A 203 -12.60 16.36 -7.86
C ILE A 203 -13.28 17.41 -8.74
N LEU A 204 -14.58 17.23 -9.02
CA LEU A 204 -15.36 18.16 -9.85
C LEU A 204 -15.55 19.52 -9.14
N LEU A 205 -15.51 19.54 -7.81
CA LEU A 205 -15.61 20.75 -7.00
C LEU A 205 -14.21 21.38 -6.83
N SER A 206 -13.98 22.57 -7.41
CA SER A 206 -12.66 23.24 -7.39
C SER A 206 -12.03 23.32 -6.00
N ASN A 207 -12.82 23.69 -4.97
CA ASN A 207 -12.35 23.86 -3.59
C ASN A 207 -11.96 22.53 -2.91
N TYR A 208 -12.48 21.40 -3.39
CA TYR A 208 -12.27 20.08 -2.77
C TYR A 208 -11.43 19.14 -3.64
N ARG A 209 -10.89 19.64 -4.75
CA ARG A 209 -10.16 18.83 -5.72
C ARG A 209 -8.99 18.08 -5.10
N ILE A 210 -8.23 18.72 -4.19
CA ILE A 210 -7.10 18.08 -3.51
C ILE A 210 -7.56 16.93 -2.63
N ILE A 211 -8.68 17.09 -1.91
CA ILE A 211 -9.25 16.05 -1.05
C ILE A 211 -9.74 14.88 -1.92
N GLY A 212 -10.46 15.18 -3.00
CA GLY A 212 -10.91 14.18 -3.96
C GLY A 212 -9.76 13.37 -4.55
N THR A 213 -8.69 14.04 -5.00
CA THR A 213 -7.50 13.37 -5.53
C THR A 213 -6.80 12.49 -4.49
N ASN A 214 -6.63 12.96 -3.25
CA ASN A 214 -6.06 12.14 -2.17
C ASN A 214 -6.89 10.89 -1.87
N LEU A 215 -8.22 11.03 -1.83
CA LEU A 215 -9.13 9.91 -1.63
C LEU A 215 -9.02 8.88 -2.77
N LEU A 216 -8.93 9.33 -4.03
CA LEU A 216 -8.74 8.45 -5.17
C LEU A 216 -7.38 7.74 -5.15
N ILE A 217 -6.30 8.45 -4.80
CA ILE A 217 -4.97 7.85 -4.65
C ILE A 217 -5.00 6.77 -3.56
N ALA A 218 -5.63 7.06 -2.42
CA ALA A 218 -5.78 6.08 -1.34
C ALA A 218 -6.56 4.84 -1.79
N LEU A 219 -7.62 4.99 -2.59
CA LEU A 219 -8.44 3.88 -3.09
C LEU A 219 -7.79 3.06 -4.20
N ALA A 220 -6.87 3.65 -4.98
CA ALA A 220 -6.18 2.99 -6.09
C ALA A 220 -5.68 1.55 -5.76
N PRO A 221 -4.96 1.28 -4.66
CA PRO A 221 -4.54 -0.08 -4.32
C PRO A 221 -5.69 -1.04 -4.06
N ILE A 222 -6.85 -0.60 -3.54
CA ILE A 222 -8.01 -1.48 -3.33
C ILE A 222 -8.50 -2.03 -4.68
N PHE A 223 -8.63 -1.16 -5.68
CA PHE A 223 -9.01 -1.57 -7.03
C PHE A 223 -7.92 -2.38 -7.72
N LEU A 224 -6.65 -2.06 -7.48
CA LEU A 224 -5.52 -2.83 -8.01
C LEU A 224 -5.49 -4.26 -7.46
N ILE A 225 -5.72 -4.42 -6.16
CA ILE A 225 -5.82 -5.73 -5.50
C ILE A 225 -7.03 -6.47 -6.05
N GLN A 226 -8.20 -5.83 -6.13
CA GLN A 226 -9.39 -6.46 -6.70
C GLN A 226 -9.15 -6.92 -8.15
N GLY A 227 -8.51 -6.08 -8.98
CA GLY A 227 -8.12 -6.45 -10.34
C GLY A 227 -7.17 -7.65 -10.36
N SER A 228 -6.18 -7.67 -9.48
CA SER A 228 -5.23 -8.78 -9.35
C SER A 228 -5.92 -10.10 -8.99
N THR A 229 -6.94 -10.08 -8.13
CA THR A 229 -7.74 -11.28 -7.80
C THR A 229 -8.52 -11.81 -9.01
N ILE A 230 -9.02 -10.93 -9.88
CA ILE A 230 -9.65 -11.30 -11.16
C ILE A 230 -8.63 -11.92 -12.12
N LEU A 231 -7.44 -11.34 -12.24
CA LEU A 231 -6.40 -11.89 -13.10
C LEU A 231 -6.01 -13.32 -12.66
N ASP A 232 -5.90 -13.56 -11.35
CA ASP A 232 -5.66 -14.91 -10.81
C ASP A 232 -6.86 -15.86 -11.03
N PHE A 233 -8.10 -15.36 -11.02
CA PHE A 233 -9.29 -16.15 -11.32
C PHE A 233 -9.34 -16.67 -12.78
N PHE A 234 -9.06 -15.80 -13.75
CA PHE A 234 -9.10 -16.18 -15.17
C PHE A 234 -7.82 -16.86 -15.62
N TRP A 235 -6.67 -16.33 -15.24
CA TRP A 235 -5.38 -16.73 -15.79
C TRP A 235 -4.40 -17.31 -14.78
N GLY A 236 -4.76 -17.43 -13.49
CA GLY A 236 -3.85 -17.91 -12.44
C GLY A 236 -3.25 -19.29 -12.71
N ASN A 237 -4.04 -20.21 -13.29
CA ASN A 237 -3.57 -21.54 -13.68
C ASN A 237 -2.68 -21.50 -14.93
N PHE A 238 -2.92 -20.57 -15.85
CA PHE A 238 -2.13 -20.40 -17.07
C PHE A 238 -0.75 -19.83 -16.74
N PHE A 239 -0.70 -18.75 -15.96
CA PHE A 239 0.56 -18.12 -15.56
C PHE A 239 1.39 -18.99 -14.61
N ARG A 240 0.76 -19.78 -13.72
CA ARG A 240 1.50 -20.71 -12.85
C ARG A 240 2.24 -21.82 -13.61
N LYS A 241 1.82 -22.16 -14.83
CA LYS A 241 2.48 -23.19 -15.64
C LYS A 241 3.77 -22.70 -16.31
N SER A 242 3.95 -21.39 -16.49
CA SER A 242 5.13 -20.84 -17.19
C SER A 242 5.78 -19.71 -16.39
N LYS A 243 6.98 -19.99 -15.87
CA LYS A 243 7.80 -19.00 -15.14
C LYS A 243 8.12 -17.77 -16.01
N PHE A 244 8.31 -17.96 -17.31
CA PHE A 244 8.59 -16.87 -18.25
C PHE A 244 7.42 -15.89 -18.35
N LEU A 245 6.19 -16.39 -18.51
CA LEU A 245 5.00 -15.55 -18.57
C LEU A 245 4.74 -14.83 -17.24
N GLN A 246 5.05 -15.48 -16.12
CA GLN A 246 4.96 -14.84 -14.81
C GLN A 246 5.94 -13.67 -14.66
N VAL A 247 7.18 -13.81 -15.16
CA VAL A 247 8.17 -12.72 -15.16
C VAL A 247 7.72 -11.56 -16.05
N ILE A 248 7.24 -11.84 -17.26
CA ILE A 248 6.71 -10.81 -18.16
C ILE A 248 5.55 -10.06 -17.49
N LEU A 249 4.59 -10.78 -16.90
CA LEU A 249 3.45 -10.15 -16.23
C LEU A 249 3.90 -9.22 -15.10
N ILE A 250 4.84 -9.66 -14.26
CA ILE A 250 5.39 -8.84 -13.17
C ILE A 250 6.11 -7.62 -13.76
N PHE A 251 6.94 -7.80 -14.78
CA PHE A 251 7.67 -6.71 -15.43
C PHE A 251 6.71 -5.69 -16.05
N SER A 252 5.67 -6.15 -16.75
CA SER A 252 4.64 -5.28 -17.32
C SER A 252 3.89 -4.49 -16.25
N ILE A 253 3.57 -5.10 -15.11
CA ILE A 253 2.91 -4.40 -13.99
C ILE A 253 3.85 -3.36 -13.35
N VAL A 254 5.15 -3.65 -13.24
CA VAL A 254 6.11 -2.75 -12.58
C VAL A 254 6.50 -1.56 -13.47
N PHE A 255 6.73 -1.80 -14.76
CA PHE A 255 7.30 -0.78 -15.66
C PHE A 255 6.27 -0.08 -16.54
N ASN A 256 5.02 -0.56 -16.59
CA ASN A 256 3.98 0.04 -17.42
C ASN A 256 2.76 0.47 -16.60
N TYR A 257 2.66 1.77 -16.35
CA TYR A 257 1.54 2.34 -15.59
C TYR A 257 0.18 2.18 -16.30
N TYR A 258 0.15 2.05 -17.63
CA TYR A 258 -1.09 1.77 -18.36
C TYR A 258 -1.63 0.37 -18.04
N VAL A 259 -0.74 -0.60 -17.83
CA VAL A 259 -1.13 -1.96 -17.41
C VAL A 259 -1.70 -1.91 -16.00
N LEU A 260 -1.07 -1.19 -15.07
CA LEU A 260 -1.61 -0.97 -13.72
C LEU A 260 -3.00 -0.35 -13.76
N LEU A 261 -3.20 0.68 -14.60
CA LEU A 261 -4.49 1.33 -14.79
C LEU A 261 -5.55 0.34 -15.30
N LEU A 262 -5.20 -0.48 -16.29
CA LEU A 262 -6.09 -1.52 -16.81
C LEU A 262 -6.47 -2.52 -15.72
N VAL A 263 -5.52 -2.99 -14.91
CA VAL A 263 -5.80 -3.89 -13.78
C VAL A 263 -6.77 -3.23 -12.79
N MET A 264 -6.58 -1.95 -12.46
CA MET A 264 -7.52 -1.23 -11.58
C MET A 264 -8.92 -1.12 -12.18
N ILE A 265 -9.04 -0.82 -13.48
CA ILE A 265 -10.35 -0.77 -14.18
C ILE A 265 -11.03 -2.14 -14.13
N VAL A 266 -10.30 -3.22 -14.39
CA VAL A 266 -10.83 -4.59 -14.28
C VAL A 266 -11.33 -4.86 -12.85
N GLY A 267 -10.57 -4.42 -11.84
CA GLY A 267 -10.99 -4.51 -10.44
C GLY A 267 -12.27 -3.74 -10.15
N LEU A 268 -12.38 -2.52 -10.69
CA LEU A 268 -13.59 -1.69 -10.56
C LEU A 268 -14.82 -2.35 -11.21
N ILE A 269 -14.67 -2.92 -12.41
CA ILE A 269 -15.77 -3.59 -13.11
C ILE A 269 -16.27 -4.81 -12.30
N ASP A 270 -15.39 -5.55 -11.60
CA ASP A 270 -15.81 -6.69 -10.78
C ASP A 270 -16.74 -6.30 -9.62
N PHE A 271 -16.58 -5.12 -9.03
CA PHE A 271 -17.49 -4.64 -7.98
C PHE A 271 -18.93 -4.47 -8.48
N TRP A 272 -19.10 -4.05 -9.74
CA TRP A 272 -20.42 -3.79 -10.33
C TRP A 272 -21.05 -5.02 -10.97
N PHE A 273 -20.28 -5.78 -11.75
CA PHE A 273 -20.83 -6.78 -12.68
C PHE A 273 -20.59 -8.22 -12.26
N ASP A 274 -19.80 -8.48 -11.20
CA ASP A 274 -19.45 -9.85 -10.77
C ASP A 274 -19.01 -10.73 -11.96
N ILE A 275 -17.91 -10.36 -12.61
CA ILE A 275 -17.44 -10.96 -13.87
C ILE A 275 -17.16 -12.47 -13.68
N ARG A 276 -16.90 -12.90 -12.45
CA ARG A 276 -16.61 -14.31 -12.10
C ARG A 276 -17.79 -15.24 -12.35
N LYS A 277 -19.04 -14.75 -12.30
CA LYS A 277 -20.25 -15.54 -12.61
C LYS A 277 -20.29 -16.02 -14.06
N LEU A 278 -19.67 -15.30 -14.99
CA LEU A 278 -19.67 -15.65 -16.42
C LEU A 278 -19.00 -17.01 -16.68
N LYS A 279 -17.92 -17.34 -15.94
CA LYS A 279 -17.22 -18.62 -16.07
C LYS A 279 -18.00 -19.79 -15.49
N ASN A 280 -18.76 -19.56 -14.41
CA ASN A 280 -19.54 -20.62 -13.76
C ASN A 280 -20.80 -20.97 -14.56
N ASN A 281 -21.43 -20.00 -15.22
CA ASN A 281 -22.64 -20.25 -16.02
C ASN A 281 -22.34 -20.91 -17.38
N GLY A 282 -21.14 -20.72 -17.94
CA GLY A 282 -20.73 -21.40 -19.18
C GLY A 282 -20.52 -22.91 -19.03
N GLY A 283 -20.20 -23.39 -17.82
CA GLY A 283 -19.98 -24.81 -17.55
C GLY A 283 -21.25 -25.65 -17.36
N ILE A 284 -22.43 -25.03 -17.24
CA ILE A 284 -23.71 -25.74 -17.05
C ILE A 284 -24.30 -26.19 -18.41
N ASN A 285 -23.85 -25.63 -19.53
CA ASN A 285 -24.41 -25.94 -20.85
C ASN A 285 -23.69 -27.06 -21.61
N GLU A 286 -22.44 -27.39 -21.29
CA GLU A 286 -21.71 -28.48 -22.00
C GLU A 286 -22.08 -29.89 -21.51
N ASN A 287 -22.55 -30.04 -20.27
CA ASN A 287 -22.95 -31.35 -19.72
C ASN A 287 -24.38 -31.77 -20.07
N ASN A 288 -25.16 -30.89 -20.72
CA ASN A 288 -26.55 -31.17 -21.13
C ASN A 288 -26.69 -31.45 -22.63
N LEU A 289 -25.59 -31.50 -23.38
CA LEU A 289 -25.56 -31.83 -24.82
C LEU A 289 -24.97 -33.22 -25.11
N SER A 290 -24.73 -34.04 -24.09
CA SER A 290 -24.21 -35.41 -24.21
C SER A 290 -25.10 -36.46 -23.53
N LYS A 291 -26.42 -36.34 -23.69
CA LYS A 291 -27.37 -37.43 -23.42
C LYS A 291 -28.23 -37.72 -24.63
#